data_AF-A0A5C7MRV7-F1
#
_entry.id   AF-A0A5C7MRV7-F1
#
_cell.length_a   1.000
_cell.length_b   1.000
_cell.length_c   1.000
_cell.angle_alpha   90.00
_cell.angle_beta   90.00
_cell.angle_gamma   90.00
#
_symmetry.space_group_name_H-M   'P 1'
#
loop_
_entity.id
_entity.type
_entity.pdbx_description
1 polymer ?
#
loop_
_entity_poly.entity_id
_entity_poly.type
_entity_poly.pdbx_seq_one_letter_code
_entity_poly.pdbx_strand_id
1 'polypeptide(L)'
;MARLPFNAQMAQQDIANGQIKILTYGLSFLSVQESDLVTKKYGFKYYPVAGCVIDGNLKVAIDLYNEVVYNYLDTINQPGWRDAIRADMKNFFINSRTNRSN
;
A
#
# COMPACT_ATOMS: atom_id res chain seq x y z
N MET A 1 13.10 14.69 21.05
CA MET A 1 11.91 14.08 20.42
C MET A 1 12.40 13.08 19.39
N ALA A 2 11.97 11.82 19.45
CA ALA A 2 12.33 10.84 18.43
C ALA A 2 11.66 11.25 17.10
N ARG A 3 12.46 11.41 16.04
CA ARG A 3 11.94 11.69 14.70
C ARG A 3 11.32 10.40 14.16
N LEU A 4 10.00 10.40 13.92
CA LEU A 4 9.35 9.27 13.27
C LEU A 4 9.91 9.09 11.84
N PRO A 5 10.17 7.85 11.39
CA PRO A 5 10.74 7.59 10.07
C PRO A 5 9.79 7.95 8.91
N PHE A 6 8.49 8.04 9.21
CA PHE A 6 7.43 8.47 8.31
C PHE A 6 6.50 9.45 9.03
N ASN A 7 5.88 10.36 8.28
CA ASN A 7 4.92 11.33 8.81
C ASN A 7 4.02 11.89 7.70
N ALA A 8 3.02 12.68 8.09
CA ALA A 8 2.07 13.31 7.17
C ALA A 8 2.72 14.24 6.13
N GLN A 9 3.77 15.00 6.51
CA GLN A 9 4.45 15.91 5.59
C GLN A 9 5.16 15.16 4.45
N MET A 10 5.79 14.02 4.77
CA MET A 10 6.38 13.14 3.76
C MET A 10 5.32 12.58 2.81
N ALA A 11 4.15 12.17 3.33
CA ALA A 11 3.05 11.71 2.49
C ALA A 11 2.57 12.79 1.51
N GLN A 12 2.43 14.04 1.98
CA GLN A 12 2.07 15.17 1.12
C GLN A 12 3.11 15.41 0.02
N GLN A 13 4.40 15.34 0.35
CA GLN A 13 5.48 15.49 -0.62
C GLN A 13 5.48 14.36 -1.65
N ASP A 14 5.29 13.11 -1.22
CA ASP A 14 5.21 11.96 -2.11
C ASP A 14 4.01 12.09 -3.06
N ILE A 15 2.85 12.55 -2.57
CA ILE A 15 1.68 12.83 -3.40
C ILE A 15 1.98 13.92 -4.43
N ALA A 16 2.57 15.04 -4.01
CA ALA A 16 2.94 16.15 -4.90
C ALA A 16 3.94 15.72 -5.99
N ASN A 17 4.82 14.75 -5.68
CA ASN A 17 5.79 14.19 -6.61
C ASN A 17 5.25 13.04 -7.47
N GLY A 18 3.97 12.67 -7.33
CA GLY A 18 3.38 11.52 -8.03
C GLY A 18 3.92 10.15 -7.57
N GLN A 19 4.56 10.09 -6.39
CA GLN A 19 5.15 8.90 -5.80
C GLN A 19 4.23 8.26 -4.74
N ILE A 20 2.94 8.15 -5.06
CA ILE A 20 1.92 7.67 -4.12
C ILE A 20 2.18 6.22 -3.74
N LYS A 21 2.32 5.96 -2.44
CA LYS A 21 2.62 4.65 -1.88
C LYS A 21 1.86 4.42 -0.59
N ILE A 22 1.45 3.18 -0.35
CA ILE A 22 0.91 2.76 0.94
C ILE A 22 2.00 1.96 1.64
N LEU A 23 2.39 2.40 2.83
CA LEU A 23 3.39 1.72 3.64
C LEU A 23 2.78 0.46 4.24
N THR A 24 3.46 -0.67 4.08
CA THR A 24 3.01 -1.97 4.58
C THR A 24 4.05 -2.62 5.49
N TYR A 25 3.58 -3.51 6.35
CA TYR A 25 4.40 -4.36 7.19
C TYR A 25 3.82 -5.77 7.25
N GLY A 26 4.63 -6.73 7.67
CA GLY A 26 4.25 -8.14 7.72
C GLY A 26 4.56 -8.91 6.43
N LEU A 27 4.01 -10.12 6.34
CA LEU A 27 4.18 -11.01 5.19
C LEU A 27 3.07 -10.77 4.16
N SER A 28 3.46 -10.36 2.95
CA SER A 28 2.55 -10.26 1.81
C SER A 28 2.41 -11.61 1.12
N PHE A 29 1.20 -11.89 0.62
CA PHE A 29 0.91 -13.08 -0.19
C PHE A 29 1.27 -12.90 -1.67
N LEU A 30 1.45 -11.65 -2.13
CA LEU A 30 1.98 -11.27 -3.45
C LEU A 30 3.35 -10.60 -3.31
N SER A 31 4.22 -10.79 -4.31
CA SER A 31 5.44 -10.00 -4.41
C SER A 31 5.14 -8.52 -4.65
N VAL A 32 6.14 -7.65 -4.45
CA VAL A 32 6.00 -6.22 -4.75
C VAL A 32 5.61 -6.02 -6.23
N GLN A 33 6.31 -6.70 -7.15
CA GLN A 33 6.02 -6.59 -8.58
C GLN A 33 4.59 -7.06 -8.92
N GLU A 34 4.13 -8.16 -8.32
CA GLU A 34 2.77 -8.67 -8.53
C GLU A 34 1.72 -7.70 -7.99
N SER A 35 1.95 -7.14 -6.81
CA SER A 35 1.06 -6.13 -6.23
C SER A 35 1.02 -4.84 -7.05
N ASP A 36 2.14 -4.43 -7.65
CA ASP A 36 2.24 -3.25 -8.49
C ASP A 36 1.39 -3.40 -9.76
N LEU A 37 1.32 -4.61 -10.33
CA LEU A 37 0.47 -4.90 -11.50
C LEU A 37 -1.02 -4.65 -11.20
N VAL A 38 -1.46 -4.88 -9.97
CA VAL A 38 -2.85 -4.65 -9.54
C VAL A 38 -3.06 -3.21 -9.10
N THR A 39 -2.19 -2.70 -8.24
CA THR A 39 -2.33 -1.38 -7.58
C THR A 39 -2.16 -0.19 -8.53
N LYS A 40 -1.46 -0.38 -9.67
CA LYS A 40 -1.33 0.66 -10.71
C LYS A 40 -2.69 1.20 -11.18
N LYS A 41 -3.72 0.35 -11.27
CA LYS A 41 -5.10 0.74 -11.61
C LYS A 41 -5.70 1.74 -10.62
N TYR A 42 -5.25 1.71 -9.37
CA TYR A 42 -5.74 2.53 -8.25
C TYR A 42 -4.83 3.73 -7.94
N GLY A 43 -3.76 3.93 -8.72
CA GLY A 43 -2.90 5.11 -8.64
C GLY A 43 -1.85 5.10 -7.52
N PHE A 44 -1.49 3.93 -6.99
CA PHE A 44 -0.45 3.82 -5.97
C PHE A 44 0.34 2.51 -6.10
N LYS A 45 1.35 2.34 -5.24
CA LYS A 45 2.08 1.09 -5.01
C LYS A 45 2.17 0.73 -3.54
N TYR A 46 2.23 -0.56 -3.21
CA TYR A 46 2.57 -0.97 -1.85
C TYR A 46 4.08 -0.84 -1.62
N TYR A 47 4.46 -0.33 -0.46
CA TYR A 47 5.87 -0.13 -0.08
C TYR A 47 6.14 -0.81 1.26
N PRO A 48 6.69 -2.04 1.26
CA PRO A 48 6.98 -2.76 2.49
C PRO A 48 8.12 -2.08 3.24
N VAL A 49 7.87 -1.66 4.47
CA VAL A 49 8.85 -0.96 5.33
C VAL A 49 9.32 -1.80 6.52
N ALA A 50 8.63 -2.88 6.83
CA ALA A 50 8.99 -3.81 7.90
C ALA A 50 8.46 -5.22 7.63
N GLY A 51 9.08 -6.22 8.25
CA GLY A 51 8.59 -7.60 8.28
C GLY A 51 7.52 -7.80 9.37
N CYS A 52 7.48 -9.00 9.96
CA CYS A 52 6.50 -9.34 11.01
C CYS A 52 6.72 -8.61 12.34
N VAL A 53 7.94 -8.18 12.62
CA VAL A 53 8.28 -7.48 13.87
C VAL A 53 8.34 -5.99 13.59
N ILE A 54 7.47 -5.24 14.27
CA ILE A 54 7.35 -3.79 14.17
C ILE A 54 7.17 -3.21 15.58
N ASP A 55 7.89 -2.14 15.90
CA ASP A 55 7.71 -1.42 17.15
C ASP A 55 6.55 -0.41 17.08
N GLY A 56 6.09 0.05 18.25
CA GLY A 56 4.96 0.97 18.35
C GLY A 56 5.21 2.33 17.67
N ASN A 57 6.45 2.84 17.68
CA ASN A 57 6.76 4.12 17.04
C ASN A 57 6.69 4.02 15.52
N LEU A 58 7.25 2.94 14.96
CA LEU A 58 7.15 2.68 13.52
C LEU A 58 5.70 2.45 13.09
N LYS A 59 4.89 1.75 13.90
CA LYS A 59 3.45 1.59 13.62
C LYS A 59 2.74 2.94 13.56
N VAL A 60 2.95 3.81 14.55
CA VAL A 60 2.36 5.17 14.58
C VAL A 60 2.82 5.99 13.38
N ALA A 61 4.10 5.90 13.00
CA ALA A 61 4.64 6.58 11.82
C ALA A 61 3.94 6.15 10.53
N ILE A 62 3.71 4.84 10.37
CA ILE A 62 3.01 4.25 9.22
C ILE A 62 1.55 4.72 9.18
N ASP A 63 0.85 4.69 10.31
CA ASP A 63 -0.55 5.09 10.40
C ASP A 63 -0.73 6.57 9.99
N LEU A 64 0.10 7.47 10.53
CA LEU A 64 0.08 8.90 10.21
C LEU A 64 0.37 9.19 8.73
N TYR A 65 1.30 8.46 8.12
CA TYR A 65 1.61 8.60 6.71
C TYR A 65 0.46 8.08 5.84
N ASN A 66 -0.02 6.87 6.13
CA ASN A 66 -1.03 6.20 5.34
C ASN A 66 -2.39 6.90 5.43
N GLU A 67 -2.74 7.54 6.54
CA GLU A 67 -3.97 8.34 6.66
C GLU A 67 -4.06 9.41 5.57
N VAL A 68 -2.98 10.17 5.36
CA VAL A 68 -2.91 11.20 4.30
C VAL A 68 -3.04 10.60 2.92
N VAL A 69 -2.35 9.48 2.67
CA VAL A 69 -2.41 8.78 1.37
C VAL A 69 -3.80 8.23 1.11
N TYR A 70 -4.45 7.60 2.09
CA TYR A 70 -5.80 7.08 1.94
C TYR A 70 -6.80 8.19 1.66
N ASN A 71 -6.71 9.33 2.36
CA ASN A 71 -7.55 10.49 2.09
C ASN A 71 -7.39 10.97 0.64
N TYR A 72 -6.15 11.05 0.14
CA TYR A 72 -5.91 11.38 -1.26
C TYR A 72 -6.48 10.34 -2.23
N LEU A 73 -6.26 9.05 -1.96
CA LEU A 73 -6.76 7.96 -2.81
C LEU A 73 -8.28 7.92 -2.86
N ASP A 74 -8.96 8.27 -1.78
CA ASP A 74 -10.42 8.40 -1.73
C ASP A 74 -10.94 9.55 -2.62
N THR A 75 -10.10 10.56 -2.92
CA THR A 75 -10.50 11.66 -3.84
C THR A 75 -10.39 11.30 -5.31
N ILE A 76 -9.49 10.37 -5.68
CA ILE A 76 -9.23 10.02 -7.08
C ILE A 76 -9.88 8.70 -7.51
N ASN A 77 -10.28 7.86 -6.56
CA ASN A 77 -10.93 6.58 -6.81
C ASN A 77 -12.43 6.63 -6.49
N GLN A 78 -13.18 5.74 -7.13
CA GLN A 78 -14.62 5.62 -6.90
C GLN A 78 -14.95 5.06 -5.50
N PRO A 79 -16.11 5.39 -4.91
CA PRO A 79 -16.58 4.75 -3.70
C PRO A 79 -16.51 3.21 -3.79
N GLY A 80 -15.98 2.57 -2.75
CA GLY A 80 -15.79 1.11 -2.72
C GLY A 80 -14.49 0.59 -3.34
N TRP A 81 -13.59 1.46 -3.81
CA TRP A 81 -12.30 1.05 -4.40
C TRP A 81 -11.45 0.15 -3.49
N ARG A 82 -11.56 0.33 -2.16
CA ARG A 82 -10.84 -0.49 -1.17
C ARG A 82 -11.28 -1.96 -1.16
N ASP A 83 -12.56 -2.22 -1.44
CA ASP A 83 -13.05 -3.59 -1.58
C ASP A 83 -12.75 -4.15 -2.97
N ALA A 84 -12.87 -3.31 -3.99
CA ALA A 84 -12.49 -3.66 -5.35
C ALA A 84 -11.02 -4.10 -5.45
N ILE A 85 -10.09 -3.38 -4.82
CA ILE A 85 -8.67 -3.75 -4.84
C ILE A 85 -8.41 -5.05 -4.08
N ARG A 86 -9.11 -5.30 -2.96
CA ARG A 86 -8.99 -6.59 -2.24
C ARG A 86 -9.44 -7.75 -3.12
N ALA A 87 -10.55 -7.58 -3.86
CA ALA A 87 -11.03 -8.57 -4.80
C ALA A 87 -10.05 -8.77 -5.96
N ASP A 88 -9.55 -7.69 -6.55
CA ASP A 88 -8.58 -7.74 -7.66
C ASP A 88 -7.28 -8.44 -7.23
N MET A 89 -6.75 -8.12 -6.05
CA MET A 89 -5.55 -8.78 -5.48
C MET A 89 -5.77 -10.27 -5.25
N LYS A 90 -6.94 -10.66 -4.71
CA LYS A 90 -7.29 -12.07 -4.50
C LYS A 90 -7.42 -12.82 -5.83
N ASN A 91 -8.09 -12.23 -6.81
CA ASN A 91 -8.27 -12.84 -8.13
C ASN A 91 -6.94 -12.97 -8.85
N PHE A 92 -6.09 -11.95 -8.80
CA PHE A 92 -4.74 -12.00 -9.35
C PHE A 92 -3.94 -13.17 -8.76
N PHE A 93 -3.94 -13.30 -7.43
CA PHE A 93 -3.27 -14.37 -6.72
C PHE A 93 -3.77 -15.77 -7.10
N ILE A 94 -5.08 -15.95 -7.21
CA ILE A 94 -5.67 -17.25 -7.59
C ILE A 94 -5.21 -17.61 -9.01
N ASN A 95 -5.38 -16.67 -9.95
CA ASN A 95 -5.07 -16.90 -11.37
C ASN A 95 -3.57 -17.10 -11.63
N SER A 96 -2.71 -16.40 -10.90
CA SER A 96 -1.25 -16.53 -11.06
C SER A 96 -0.72 -17.88 -10.56
N ARG A 97 -1.46 -18.55 -9.68
CA ARG A 97 -1.09 -19.86 -9.12
C ARG A 97 -1.75 -21.02 -9.83
N THR A 98 -2.98 -20.88 -10.32
CA THR A 98 -3.62 -21.92 -11.14
C THR A 98 -2.94 -22.07 -12.49
N ASN A 99 -2.49 -20.98 -13.11
CA ASN A 99 -1.79 -21.01 -14.41
C ASN A 99 -0.34 -21.54 -14.35
N ARG A 100 0.23 -21.75 -13.16
CA ARG A 100 1.55 -22.40 -12.99
C ARG A 100 1.47 -23.93 -12.87
N SER A 101 0.25 -24.47 -12.82
CA SER A 101 -0.01 -25.90 -12.61
C SER A 101 -0.38 -26.66 -13.89
N ASN A 102 -0.36 -25.98 -15.03
CA ASN A 102 -0.49 -26.53 -16.39
C ASN A 102 0.82 -26.32 -17.15
#